data_AF-A0A521Y9Y1-F1
#
_entry.id   AF-A0A521Y9Y1-F1
#
_cell.length_a   1.000
_cell.length_b   1.000
_cell.length_c   1.000
_cell.angle_alpha   90.00
_cell.angle_beta   90.00
_cell.angle_gamma   90.00
#
_symmetry.space_group_name_H-M   'P 1'
#
loop_
_entity.id
_entity.type
_entity.pdbx_description
1 polymer ?
#
loop_
_entity_poly.entity_id
_entity_poly.type
_entity_poly.pdbx_seq_one_letter_code
_entity_poly.pdbx_strand_id
1 'polypeptide(L)'
;MRHIARRLVTTLAAIACTAAHVAAHGVGPAASTGPQAPQLDPKPLAESKAETAAIQPCRAHGGDTRRPRIGLVLSGGGARGLAHVGVLKILERERIPVDCIAGTSMGAIIGGLYASGMSAAQIEAEIAKIDWDGVFTTRVERSELSLRRKEQDFEIPPLIEFGIKDGQVRAPASSVSSRGLEVLLRRYTLPVRRLRDFDRLPIPYRAVATDMETGQAVILKEGDLAVAMRSSMSVPGLFAPLEVENRLLGDGGLVNNTPVDVARAMGADVLIVSNIGTPTSEPS
;
A
#
# COMPACT_ATOMS: atom_id res chain seq x y z
N MET A 1 -37.27 43.95 16.06
CA MET A 1 -38.71 43.63 15.99
C MET A 1 -38.84 42.37 15.13
N ARG A 2 -38.64 41.12 15.59
CA ARG A 2 -39.26 40.38 16.71
C ARG A 2 -40.80 40.45 16.69
N HIS A 3 -41.42 39.81 15.70
CA HIS A 3 -42.78 39.25 15.69
C HIS A 3 -42.87 38.50 14.34
N ILE A 4 -42.66 37.19 14.29
CA ILE A 4 -43.75 36.21 14.28
C ILE A 4 -43.18 34.92 14.91
N ALA A 5 -43.56 34.70 16.15
CA ALA A 5 -43.45 33.44 16.85
C ALA A 5 -44.86 33.07 17.33
N ARG A 6 -45.09 31.77 17.52
CA ARG A 6 -46.18 31.14 18.29
C ARG A 6 -47.49 30.88 17.52
N ARG A 7 -47.70 29.58 17.25
CA ARG A 7 -48.92 28.80 16.97
C ARG A 7 -48.45 27.70 16.00
N LEU A 8 -48.40 26.40 16.27
CA LEU A 8 -49.08 25.54 17.22
C LEU A 8 -48.10 24.44 17.70
N VAL A 9 -47.82 24.41 19.00
CA VAL A 9 -47.39 23.21 19.73
C VAL A 9 -48.56 22.87 20.62
N THR A 10 -49.37 21.90 20.21
CA THR A 10 -50.36 21.13 20.99
C THR A 10 -51.28 20.47 19.97
N THR A 11 -51.31 19.14 19.88
CA THR A 11 -52.49 18.29 20.17
C THR A 11 -52.15 16.81 19.89
N LEU A 12 -52.52 15.93 20.84
CA LEU A 12 -52.77 14.48 20.72
C LEU A 12 -51.60 13.48 20.76
N ALA A 13 -51.15 13.22 21.99
CA ALA A 13 -50.93 11.86 22.48
C ALA A 13 -52.28 11.27 22.96
N ALA A 14 -52.60 10.03 22.57
CA ALA A 14 -53.43 9.04 23.28
C ALA A 14 -54.09 8.06 22.30
N ILE A 15 -53.56 6.82 22.18
CA ILE A 15 -54.36 5.59 22.10
C ILE A 15 -53.57 4.49 22.81
N ALA A 16 -54.17 3.93 23.86
CA ALA A 16 -53.66 2.85 24.67
C ALA A 16 -54.59 1.63 24.56
N CYS A 17 -53.99 0.44 24.63
CA CYS A 17 -54.42 -0.75 25.38
C CYS A 17 -55.82 -1.38 25.16
N THR A 18 -55.85 -2.62 24.64
CA THR A 18 -56.64 -3.82 25.06
C THR A 18 -56.45 -4.90 23.96
N ALA A 19 -56.31 -6.21 24.20
CA ALA A 19 -56.92 -7.09 25.18
C ALA A 19 -56.03 -8.31 25.51
N ALA A 20 -56.35 -8.92 26.65
CA ALA A 20 -55.69 -10.07 27.25
C ALA A 20 -56.53 -11.37 27.09
N HIS A 21 -55.84 -12.51 27.28
CA HIS A 21 -56.30 -13.77 27.89
C HIS A 21 -57.36 -14.64 27.21
N VAL A 22 -56.93 -15.86 26.82
CA VAL A 22 -57.53 -17.21 27.00
C VAL A 22 -56.43 -18.22 26.60
N ALA A 23 -56.22 -19.42 27.13
CA ALA A 23 -56.40 -20.13 28.40
C ALA A 23 -55.61 -21.44 28.24
N ALA A 24 -55.10 -22.00 29.34
CA ALA A 24 -54.39 -23.28 29.36
C ALA A 24 -55.38 -24.47 29.44
N HIS A 25 -55.06 -25.57 28.76
CA HIS A 25 -55.41 -26.93 29.19
C HIS A 25 -54.35 -27.91 28.70
N GLY A 26 -53.79 -28.70 29.63
CA GLY A 26 -52.78 -29.71 29.37
C GLY A 26 -53.38 -31.09 29.10
N VAL A 27 -52.64 -31.88 28.32
CA VAL A 27 -52.62 -33.35 28.32
C VAL A 27 -51.20 -33.76 27.91
N GLY A 28 -50.50 -34.56 28.71
CA GLY A 28 -49.37 -35.38 28.25
C GLY A 28 -49.80 -36.86 28.23
N PRO A 29 -48.89 -37.83 28.01
CA PRO A 29 -47.62 -37.81 27.30
C PRO A 29 -47.57 -38.87 26.17
N ALA A 30 -46.65 -38.77 25.22
CA ALA A 30 -46.20 -39.92 24.43
C ALA A 30 -44.73 -39.73 24.02
N ALA A 31 -43.89 -40.61 24.54
CA ALA A 31 -42.47 -40.69 24.25
C ALA A 31 -42.24 -41.22 22.83
N SER A 32 -41.39 -40.54 22.06
CA SER A 32 -40.67 -41.15 20.93
C SER A 32 -39.22 -40.66 20.98
N THR A 33 -38.34 -41.56 21.40
CA THR A 33 -36.89 -41.39 21.43
C THR A 33 -36.33 -41.64 20.03
N GLY A 34 -36.10 -40.58 19.26
CA GLY A 34 -35.16 -40.60 18.13
C GLY A 34 -33.77 -40.18 18.61
N PRO A 35 -32.67 -40.71 18.04
CA PRO A 35 -31.32 -40.35 18.47
C PRO A 35 -31.05 -38.86 18.19
N GLN A 36 -30.81 -38.10 19.26
CA GLN A 36 -30.32 -36.73 19.17
C GLN A 36 -28.88 -36.73 18.63
N ALA A 37 -28.65 -35.94 17.58
CA ALA A 37 -27.29 -35.62 17.12
C ALA A 37 -26.51 -34.92 18.25
N PRO A 38 -25.19 -35.14 18.36
CA PRO A 38 -24.40 -34.54 19.45
C PRO A 38 -24.45 -33.03 19.35
N GLN A 39 -25.04 -32.41 20.37
CA GLN A 39 -25.08 -30.97 20.56
C GLN A 39 -23.68 -30.52 20.98
N LEU A 40 -22.96 -29.87 20.06
CA LEU A 40 -21.70 -29.19 20.36
C LEU A 40 -22.04 -27.90 21.11
N ASP A 41 -21.82 -27.91 22.41
CA ASP A 41 -21.86 -26.67 23.21
C ASP A 41 -20.86 -25.66 22.62
N PRO A 42 -21.25 -24.38 22.43
CA PRO A 42 -20.29 -23.34 22.11
C PRO A 42 -19.41 -23.14 23.34
N LYS A 43 -18.22 -23.76 23.30
CA LYS A 43 -17.15 -23.52 24.27
C LYS A 43 -16.89 -22.01 24.30
N PRO A 44 -16.90 -21.35 25.47
CA PRO A 44 -16.58 -19.93 25.54
C PRO A 44 -15.19 -19.73 24.93
N LEU A 45 -15.09 -18.84 23.94
CA LEU A 45 -13.83 -18.37 23.42
C LEU A 45 -13.12 -17.64 24.56
N ALA A 46 -12.29 -18.38 25.29
CA ALA A 46 -11.38 -17.81 26.25
C ALA A 46 -10.47 -16.84 25.49
N GLU A 47 -10.67 -15.56 25.73
CA GLU A 47 -9.78 -14.48 25.32
C GLU A 47 -8.39 -14.76 25.92
N SER A 48 -7.51 -15.34 25.11
CA SER A 48 -6.09 -15.45 25.42
C SER A 48 -5.43 -14.10 25.16
N LYS A 49 -5.50 -13.22 26.17
CA LYS A 49 -4.57 -12.10 26.35
C LYS A 49 -3.15 -12.64 26.52
N ALA A 50 -2.50 -12.89 25.40
CA ALA A 50 -1.05 -12.92 25.28
C ALA A 50 -0.70 -11.97 24.14
N GLU A 51 -0.75 -10.68 24.48
CA GLU A 51 -0.25 -9.59 23.66
C GLU A 51 1.25 -9.79 23.49
N THR A 52 1.63 -10.47 22.41
CA THR A 52 3.02 -10.50 21.95
C THR A 52 3.40 -9.06 21.65
N ALA A 53 4.13 -8.39 22.55
CA ALA A 53 4.72 -7.09 22.26
C ALA A 53 5.45 -7.21 20.92
N ALA A 54 4.94 -6.54 19.90
CA ALA A 54 5.47 -6.64 18.54
C ALA A 54 6.94 -6.21 18.57
N ILE A 55 7.85 -7.15 18.33
CA ILE A 55 9.28 -6.84 18.25
C ILE A 55 9.44 -5.83 17.12
N GLN A 56 9.84 -4.60 17.46
CA GLN A 56 10.10 -3.57 16.47
C GLN A 56 11.23 -4.03 15.55
N PRO A 57 11.00 -4.10 14.23
CA PRO A 57 11.97 -4.67 13.30
C PRO A 57 13.17 -3.77 13.07
N CYS A 58 13.04 -2.45 13.27
CA CYS A 58 14.17 -1.53 13.16
C CYS A 58 15.18 -1.82 14.28
N ARG A 59 16.36 -2.31 13.90
CA ARG A 59 17.40 -2.77 14.82
C ARG A 59 18.70 -2.06 14.49
N ALA A 60 19.30 -1.45 15.51
CA ALA A 60 20.60 -0.82 15.36
C ALA A 60 21.61 -1.83 14.78
N HIS A 61 22.22 -1.48 13.65
CA HIS A 61 23.33 -2.21 13.05
C HIS A 61 24.37 -2.58 14.12
N GLY A 62 24.66 -3.88 14.27
CA GLY A 62 25.58 -4.42 15.29
C GLY A 62 24.97 -4.59 16.69
N GLY A 63 23.68 -4.31 16.91
CA GLY A 63 23.01 -4.43 18.21
C GLY A 63 23.36 -3.33 19.20
N ASP A 64 24.01 -2.24 18.76
CA ASP A 64 24.41 -1.15 19.64
C ASP A 64 23.20 -0.28 20.04
N THR A 65 22.70 -0.49 21.25
CA THR A 65 21.55 0.25 21.81
C THR A 65 21.91 1.66 22.28
N ARG A 66 23.18 2.08 22.22
CA ARG A 66 23.62 3.40 22.71
C ARG A 66 23.40 4.54 21.70
N ARG A 67 23.14 4.20 20.44
CA ARG A 67 22.83 5.17 19.39
C ARG A 67 21.36 5.08 18.98
N PRO A 68 20.75 6.18 18.52
CA PRO A 68 19.41 6.13 17.95
C PRO A 68 19.37 5.22 16.72
N ARG A 69 18.24 4.53 16.53
CA ARG A 69 17.91 3.77 15.33
C ARG A 69 17.55 4.73 14.21
N ILE A 70 18.27 4.66 13.10
CA ILE A 70 18.10 5.55 11.95
C ILE A 70 17.25 4.83 10.90
N GLY A 71 16.04 5.33 10.69
CA GLY A 71 15.17 4.91 9.60
C GLY A 71 15.39 5.75 8.35
N LEU A 72 15.48 5.12 7.19
CA LEU A 72 15.54 5.78 5.89
C LEU A 72 14.17 5.71 5.20
N VAL A 73 13.65 6.87 4.82
CA VAL A 73 12.37 7.00 4.11
C VAL A 73 12.64 7.51 2.70
N LEU A 74 12.22 6.74 1.69
CA LEU A 74 12.44 7.06 0.28
C LEU A 74 11.09 7.26 -0.41
N SER A 75 10.80 8.49 -0.84
CA SER A 75 9.53 8.79 -1.48
C SER A 75 9.42 8.20 -2.90
N GLY A 76 8.20 8.13 -3.42
CA GLY A 76 7.98 7.95 -4.86
C GLY A 76 8.37 9.19 -5.67
N GLY A 77 8.45 9.04 -7.01
CA GLY A 77 8.79 10.14 -7.92
C GLY A 77 9.27 9.76 -9.33
N GLY A 78 8.98 8.54 -9.81
CA GLY A 78 9.35 8.10 -11.17
C GLY A 78 10.85 8.17 -11.47
N ALA A 79 11.22 8.71 -12.64
CA ALA A 79 12.63 8.87 -13.06
C ALA A 79 13.45 9.77 -12.11
N ARG A 80 12.84 10.74 -11.43
CA ARG A 80 13.53 11.55 -10.40
C ARG A 80 13.97 10.72 -9.18
N GLY A 81 13.38 9.53 -9.01
CA GLY A 81 13.75 8.53 -8.02
C GLY A 81 15.21 8.13 -8.01
N LEU A 82 15.91 8.26 -9.14
CA LEU A 82 17.35 8.02 -9.23
C LEU A 82 18.16 8.86 -8.25
N ALA A 83 17.66 10.03 -7.83
CA ALA A 83 18.31 10.86 -6.81
C ALA A 83 18.51 10.14 -5.46
N HIS A 84 17.66 9.16 -5.12
CA HIS A 84 17.82 8.36 -3.89
C HIS A 84 19.14 7.59 -3.88
N VAL A 85 19.67 7.18 -5.04
CA VAL A 85 20.98 6.53 -5.14
C VAL A 85 22.08 7.47 -4.67
N GLY A 86 21.99 8.76 -5.00
CA GLY A 86 22.90 9.80 -4.50
C GLY A 86 22.87 9.90 -2.98
N VAL A 87 21.68 9.86 -2.37
CA VAL A 87 21.53 9.84 -0.90
C VAL A 87 22.23 8.62 -0.31
N LEU A 88 22.01 7.42 -0.86
CA LEU A 88 22.66 6.20 -0.40
C LEU A 88 24.19 6.29 -0.47
N LYS A 89 24.75 6.84 -1.55
CA LYS A 89 26.21 7.05 -1.71
C LYS A 89 26.78 7.94 -0.61
N ILE A 90 26.05 8.98 -0.19
CA ILE A 90 26.46 9.86 0.90
C ILE A 90 26.38 9.14 2.24
N LEU A 91 25.29 8.40 2.51
CA LEU A 91 25.16 7.61 3.75
C LEU A 91 26.29 6.59 3.89
N GLU A 92 26.64 5.88 2.82
CA GLU A 92 27.78 4.95 2.79
C GLU A 92 29.11 5.68 3.04
N ARG A 93 29.37 6.80 2.34
CA ARG A 93 30.61 7.57 2.45
C ARG A 93 30.83 8.10 3.86
N GLU A 94 29.80 8.68 4.46
CA GLU A 94 29.83 9.23 5.81
C GLU A 94 29.68 8.16 6.90
N ARG A 95 29.51 6.88 6.51
CA ARG A 95 29.29 5.73 7.40
C ARG A 95 28.11 5.93 8.35
N ILE A 96 27.05 6.55 7.84
CA ILE A 96 25.80 6.72 8.58
C ILE A 96 25.02 5.40 8.47
N PRO A 97 24.77 4.69 9.59
CA PRO A 97 24.07 3.42 9.54
C PRO A 97 22.58 3.62 9.21
N VAL A 98 22.00 2.68 8.48
CA VAL A 98 20.56 2.60 8.21
C VAL A 98 20.03 1.31 8.83
N ASP A 99 19.06 1.45 9.74
CA ASP A 99 18.57 0.36 10.60
C ASP A 99 17.21 -0.17 10.18
N CYS A 100 16.49 0.59 9.36
CA CYS A 100 15.29 0.18 8.66
C CYS A 100 15.00 1.10 7.49
N ILE A 101 14.25 0.60 6.50
CA ILE A 101 13.90 1.33 5.28
C ILE A 101 12.40 1.21 5.01
N ALA A 102 11.77 2.34 4.70
CA ALA A 102 10.42 2.38 4.13
C ALA A 102 10.44 3.13 2.80
N GLY A 103 9.86 2.53 1.76
CA GLY A 103 9.88 3.10 0.42
C GLY A 103 8.55 3.01 -0.31
N THR A 104 8.34 3.97 -1.21
CA THR A 104 7.19 4.00 -2.14
C THR A 104 7.67 4.13 -3.58
N SER A 105 7.07 3.38 -4.52
CA SER A 105 7.36 3.48 -5.96
C SER A 105 8.87 3.33 -6.25
N MET A 106 9.53 4.33 -6.84
CA MET A 106 10.98 4.26 -7.07
C MET A 106 11.79 4.18 -5.78
N GLY A 107 11.31 4.83 -4.71
CA GLY A 107 11.88 4.68 -3.38
C GLY A 107 11.76 3.26 -2.84
N ALA A 108 10.69 2.54 -3.18
CA ALA A 108 10.56 1.12 -2.84
C ALA A 108 11.58 0.26 -3.60
N ILE A 109 11.78 0.49 -4.89
CA ILE A 109 12.79 -0.24 -5.68
C ILE A 109 14.20 0.01 -5.13
N ILE A 110 14.61 1.26 -5.02
CA ILE A 110 15.97 1.61 -4.56
C ILE A 110 16.19 1.15 -3.12
N GLY A 111 15.21 1.41 -2.24
CA GLY A 111 15.26 1.00 -0.85
C GLY A 111 15.27 -0.52 -0.67
N GLY A 112 14.51 -1.26 -1.48
CA GLY A 112 14.46 -2.73 -1.41
C GLY A 112 15.73 -3.39 -1.93
N LEU A 113 16.31 -2.88 -3.01
CA LEU A 113 17.62 -3.33 -3.51
C LEU A 113 18.72 -3.05 -2.48
N TYR A 114 18.73 -1.86 -1.88
CA TYR A 114 19.69 -1.52 -0.82
C TYR A 114 19.50 -2.39 0.42
N ALA A 115 18.25 -2.58 0.86
CA ALA A 115 17.90 -3.46 1.97
C ALA A 115 18.34 -4.91 1.74
N SER A 116 18.36 -5.37 0.48
CA SER A 116 18.83 -6.70 0.09
C SER A 116 20.35 -6.90 0.16
N GLY A 117 21.10 -5.82 0.45
CA GLY A 117 22.56 -5.84 0.61
C GLY A 117 23.34 -5.37 -0.63
N MET A 118 22.68 -4.83 -1.66
CA MET A 118 23.38 -4.18 -2.77
C MET A 118 23.95 -2.83 -2.32
N SER A 119 25.18 -2.51 -2.73
CA SER A 119 25.76 -1.19 -2.48
C SER A 119 25.14 -0.12 -3.38
N ALA A 120 25.22 1.15 -2.98
CA ALA A 120 24.70 2.25 -3.78
C ALA A 120 25.31 2.29 -5.19
N ALA A 121 26.60 1.95 -5.33
CA ALA A 121 27.28 1.84 -6.62
C ALA A 121 26.76 0.69 -7.50
N GLN A 122 26.44 -0.47 -6.90
CA GLN A 122 25.81 -1.57 -7.65
C GLN A 122 24.42 -1.19 -8.12
N ILE A 123 23.63 -0.54 -7.26
CA ILE A 123 22.29 -0.06 -7.60
C ILE A 123 22.38 0.95 -8.75
N GLU A 124 23.30 1.92 -8.69
CA GLU A 124 23.55 2.89 -9.76
C GLU A 124 23.84 2.19 -11.09
N ALA A 125 24.78 1.23 -11.08
CA ALA A 125 25.19 0.51 -12.28
C ALA A 125 24.06 -0.33 -12.90
N GLU A 126 23.21 -0.96 -12.08
CA GLU A 126 22.10 -1.76 -12.59
C GLU A 126 20.94 -0.92 -13.08
N ILE A 127 20.57 0.12 -12.33
CA ILE A 127 19.43 0.98 -12.65
C ILE A 127 19.73 1.84 -13.89
N ALA A 128 20.99 2.24 -14.12
CA ALA A 128 21.40 3.00 -15.31
C ALA A 128 21.24 2.22 -16.63
N LYS A 129 21.04 0.90 -16.59
CA LYS A 129 20.83 0.05 -17.79
C LYS A 129 19.38 0.09 -18.29
N ILE A 130 18.47 0.68 -17.52
CA ILE A 130 17.04 0.75 -17.84
C ILE A 130 16.76 2.14 -18.40
N ASP A 131 16.07 2.20 -19.54
CA ASP A 131 15.59 3.45 -20.14
C ASP A 131 14.40 4.00 -19.34
N TRP A 132 14.70 4.63 -18.20
CA TRP A 132 13.68 5.21 -17.33
C TRP A 132 12.95 6.39 -17.97
N ASP A 133 13.62 7.11 -18.87
CA ASP A 133 12.98 8.19 -19.62
C ASP A 133 11.94 7.60 -20.56
N GLY A 134 12.29 6.59 -21.37
CA GLY A 134 11.31 5.89 -22.21
C GLY A 134 10.18 5.23 -21.42
N VAL A 135 10.44 4.79 -20.18
CA VAL A 135 9.42 4.25 -19.28
C VAL A 135 8.48 5.34 -18.74
N PHE A 136 8.97 6.50 -18.30
CA PHE A 136 8.13 7.50 -17.62
C PHE A 136 7.64 8.66 -18.51
N THR A 137 8.30 8.95 -19.64
CA THR A 137 7.97 10.09 -20.52
C THR A 137 6.64 9.95 -21.26
N THR A 138 6.12 8.74 -21.46
CA THR A 138 4.83 8.50 -22.16
C THR A 138 3.62 9.19 -21.51
N ARG A 139 3.77 9.75 -20.29
CA ARG A 139 2.71 10.46 -19.56
C ARG A 139 2.97 11.91 -19.24
N VAL A 140 4.23 12.36 -19.30
CA VAL A 140 4.57 13.76 -18.99
C VAL A 140 4.07 14.71 -20.09
N GLU A 141 3.81 14.21 -21.30
CA GLU A 141 3.19 14.91 -22.44
C GLU A 141 1.68 15.22 -22.29
N ARG A 142 1.05 14.99 -21.14
CA ARG A 142 -0.37 15.37 -20.93
C ARG A 142 -0.58 16.81 -20.48
N SER A 143 0.49 17.58 -20.24
CA SER A 143 0.40 18.98 -19.77
C SER A 143 0.16 20.03 -20.86
N GLU A 144 0.12 19.66 -22.14
CA GLU A 144 -0.02 20.65 -23.25
C GLU A 144 -1.39 20.64 -23.96
N LEU A 145 -2.37 19.83 -23.52
CA LEU A 145 -3.71 19.92 -24.09
C LEU A 145 -4.48 21.10 -23.46
N SER A 146 -4.68 22.13 -24.29
CA SER A 146 -5.43 23.35 -23.98
C SER A 146 -6.73 23.09 -23.22
N LEU A 147 -7.05 24.01 -22.31
CA LEU A 147 -8.16 24.06 -21.35
C LEU A 147 -9.58 23.86 -21.90
N ARG A 148 -9.76 23.57 -23.20
CA ARG A 148 -11.06 23.31 -23.83
C ARG A 148 -11.47 21.83 -23.92
N ARG A 149 -10.62 20.89 -23.46
CA ARG A 149 -10.94 19.45 -23.38
C ARG A 149 -11.04 18.89 -21.95
N LYS A 150 -10.81 19.73 -20.94
CA LYS A 150 -10.84 19.35 -19.52
C LYS A 150 -12.24 18.93 -19.01
N GLU A 151 -13.30 19.18 -19.78
CA GLU A 151 -14.68 18.87 -19.38
C GLU A 151 -15.27 17.62 -20.07
N GLN A 152 -14.61 17.03 -21.08
CA GLN A 152 -15.14 15.85 -21.78
C GLN A 152 -14.54 14.50 -21.33
N ASP A 153 -13.49 14.51 -20.51
CA ASP A 153 -12.80 13.27 -20.08
C ASP A 153 -13.42 12.58 -18.85
N PHE A 154 -14.51 13.12 -18.29
CA PHE A 154 -15.20 12.50 -17.15
C PHE A 154 -16.14 11.33 -17.53
N GLU A 155 -16.34 11.07 -18.83
CA GLU A 155 -17.29 10.05 -19.29
C GLU A 155 -16.67 8.79 -19.93
N ILE A 156 -15.34 8.61 -19.91
CA ILE A 156 -14.74 7.39 -20.47
C ILE A 156 -14.44 6.38 -19.34
N PRO A 157 -15.10 5.22 -19.30
CA PRO A 157 -14.77 4.16 -18.35
C PRO A 157 -13.31 3.71 -18.54
N PRO A 158 -12.56 3.38 -17.46
CA PRO A 158 -11.14 3.01 -17.53
C PRO A 158 -10.91 1.58 -18.03
N LEU A 159 -11.83 1.06 -18.86
CA LEU A 159 -11.84 -0.32 -19.28
C LEU A 159 -11.41 -0.40 -20.75
N ILE A 160 -10.17 -0.86 -20.95
CA ILE A 160 -9.63 -1.37 -22.22
C ILE A 160 -9.22 -0.27 -23.22
N GLU A 161 -7.98 0.22 -23.12
CA GLU A 161 -7.33 1.02 -24.18
C GLU A 161 -6.83 0.11 -25.32
N PHE A 162 -7.72 -0.42 -26.17
CA PHE A 162 -7.32 -0.84 -27.52
C PHE A 162 -7.22 0.43 -28.40
N GLY A 163 -6.04 1.04 -28.47
CA GLY A 163 -5.80 2.20 -29.33
C GLY A 163 -5.59 1.78 -30.79
N ILE A 164 -6.53 2.14 -31.68
CA ILE A 164 -6.32 2.06 -33.14
C ILE A 164 -5.67 3.38 -33.58
N LYS A 165 -4.41 3.32 -34.02
CA LYS A 165 -3.74 4.42 -34.73
C LYS A 165 -3.25 3.89 -36.07
N ASP A 166 -3.62 4.57 -37.15
CA ASP A 166 -3.28 4.22 -38.53
C ASP A 166 -3.74 2.81 -38.97
N GLY A 167 -4.94 2.39 -38.55
CA GLY A 167 -5.51 1.09 -38.94
C GLY A 167 -4.83 -0.14 -38.31
N GLN A 168 -3.88 0.06 -37.41
CA GLN A 168 -3.23 -1.02 -36.65
C GLN A 168 -3.76 -1.02 -35.22
N VAL A 169 -4.26 -2.17 -34.78
CA VAL A 169 -4.56 -2.43 -33.37
C VAL A 169 -3.22 -2.51 -32.63
N ARG A 170 -2.85 -1.45 -31.90
CA ARG A 170 -1.68 -1.51 -31.04
C ARG A 170 -2.10 -2.03 -29.67
N ALA A 171 -1.55 -3.17 -29.28
CA ALA A 171 -1.66 -3.64 -27.91
C ALA A 171 -1.11 -2.55 -26.95
N PRO A 172 -1.66 -2.39 -25.75
CA PRO A 172 -1.14 -1.43 -24.78
C PRO A 172 0.34 -1.72 -24.51
N ALA A 173 1.20 -0.70 -24.63
CA ALA A 173 2.63 -0.79 -24.28
C ALA A 173 2.87 -1.33 -22.86
N SER A 174 1.84 -1.24 -22.02
CA SER A 174 1.69 -1.74 -20.65
C SER A 174 2.02 -3.23 -20.45
N SER A 175 1.90 -4.04 -21.50
CA SER A 175 2.05 -5.51 -21.43
C SER A 175 3.50 -5.97 -21.46
N VAL A 176 4.42 -5.20 -22.06
CA VAL A 176 5.82 -5.60 -22.30
C VAL A 176 6.79 -4.95 -21.29
N SER A 177 6.50 -3.76 -20.77
CA SER A 177 7.32 -3.10 -19.74
C SER A 177 7.10 -3.67 -18.32
N SER A 178 5.86 -4.02 -17.98
CA SER A 178 5.47 -4.50 -16.64
C SER A 178 6.15 -5.81 -16.24
N ARG A 179 6.15 -6.78 -17.15
CA ARG A 179 6.74 -8.11 -16.93
C ARG A 179 8.27 -8.06 -17.01
N GLY A 180 8.82 -7.22 -17.89
CA GLY A 180 10.25 -7.00 -18.00
C GLY A 180 10.87 -6.45 -16.71
N LEU A 181 10.24 -5.43 -16.12
CA LEU A 181 10.69 -4.88 -14.84
C LEU A 181 10.66 -5.91 -13.71
N GLU A 182 9.57 -6.68 -13.59
CA GLU A 182 9.49 -7.74 -12.57
C GLU A 182 10.60 -8.78 -12.72
N VAL A 183 10.89 -9.22 -13.96
CA VAL A 183 11.97 -10.18 -14.24
C VAL A 183 13.34 -9.61 -13.84
N LEU A 184 13.60 -8.34 -14.13
CA LEU A 184 14.84 -7.67 -13.71
C LEU A 184 14.95 -7.58 -12.19
N LEU A 185 13.89 -7.14 -11.50
CA LEU A 185 13.87 -7.07 -10.05
C LEU A 185 14.10 -8.46 -9.43
N ARG A 186 13.44 -9.50 -9.94
CA ARG A 186 13.66 -10.89 -9.49
C ARG A 186 15.09 -11.33 -9.67
N ARG A 187 15.74 -10.96 -10.78
CA ARG A 187 17.15 -11.25 -11.04
C ARG A 187 18.05 -10.57 -10.01
N TYR A 188 17.80 -9.29 -9.71
CA TYR A 188 18.58 -8.55 -8.72
C TYR A 188 18.40 -9.06 -7.30
N THR A 189 17.21 -9.53 -6.96
CA THR A 189 16.92 -10.07 -5.61
C THR A 189 17.15 -11.57 -5.49
N LEU A 190 17.76 -12.24 -6.47
CA LEU A 190 18.08 -13.67 -6.40
C LEU A 190 18.84 -14.07 -5.12
N PRO A 191 19.84 -13.31 -4.64
CA PRO A 191 20.59 -13.65 -3.43
C PRO A 191 19.71 -13.75 -2.18
N VAL A 192 18.63 -12.96 -2.11
CA VAL A 192 17.72 -12.90 -0.96
C VAL A 192 16.35 -13.57 -1.21
N ARG A 193 16.15 -14.22 -2.36
CA ARG A 193 14.86 -14.85 -2.76
C ARG A 193 14.21 -15.73 -1.70
N ARG A 194 15.01 -16.40 -0.85
CA ARG A 194 14.51 -17.30 0.20
C ARG A 194 14.05 -16.56 1.46
N LEU A 195 14.41 -15.29 1.62
CA LEU A 195 13.97 -14.44 2.72
C LEU A 195 12.59 -13.89 2.39
N ARG A 196 11.57 -14.58 2.92
CA ARG A 196 10.17 -14.19 2.77
C ARG A 196 9.73 -13.12 3.78
N ASP A 197 10.44 -13.00 4.89
CA ASP A 197 10.21 -11.99 5.91
C ASP A 197 11.21 -10.84 5.70
N PHE A 198 10.71 -9.62 5.44
CA PHE A 198 11.56 -8.48 5.13
C PHE A 198 12.26 -7.91 6.37
N ASP A 199 11.91 -8.35 7.57
CA ASP A 199 12.66 -8.03 8.80
C ASP A 199 13.97 -8.81 8.89
N ARG A 200 14.15 -9.84 8.06
CA ARG A 200 15.35 -10.69 7.99
C ARG A 200 16.29 -10.32 6.85
N LEU A 201 15.95 -9.31 6.05
CA LEU A 201 16.88 -8.74 5.09
C LEU A 201 18.09 -8.11 5.82
N PRO A 202 19.23 -7.91 5.13
CA PRO A 202 20.37 -7.18 5.70
C PRO A 202 19.97 -5.87 6.39
N ILE A 203 18.97 -5.17 5.85
CA ILE A 203 18.29 -4.06 6.53
C ILE A 203 16.77 -4.32 6.48
N PRO A 204 16.05 -4.29 7.62
CA PRO A 204 14.60 -4.40 7.67
C PRO A 204 13.89 -3.44 6.71
N TYR A 205 12.90 -3.93 5.95
CA TYR A 205 12.33 -3.17 4.84
C TYR A 205 10.80 -3.23 4.77
N ARG A 206 10.18 -2.13 4.32
CA ARG A 206 8.77 -2.05 3.94
C ARG A 206 8.59 -1.36 2.59
N ALA A 207 7.72 -1.92 1.76
CA ALA A 207 7.20 -1.23 0.58
C ALA A 207 5.75 -0.80 0.82
N VAL A 208 5.36 0.36 0.30
CA VAL A 208 3.96 0.79 0.33
C VAL A 208 3.32 0.58 -1.02
N ALA A 209 2.16 -0.07 -1.04
CA ALA A 209 1.30 -0.20 -2.21
C ALA A 209 -0.09 0.34 -1.90
N THR A 210 -0.89 0.53 -2.94
CA THR A 210 -2.31 0.89 -2.85
C THR A 210 -3.14 -0.33 -3.19
N ASP A 211 -4.10 -0.68 -2.35
CA ASP A 211 -5.16 -1.62 -2.71
C ASP A 211 -6.13 -0.89 -3.67
N MET A 212 -6.19 -1.34 -4.93
CA MET A 212 -6.93 -0.66 -5.99
C MET A 212 -8.44 -0.84 -5.88
N GLU A 213 -8.92 -1.80 -5.08
CA GLU A 213 -10.35 -2.01 -4.86
C GLU A 213 -10.86 -1.11 -3.72
N THR A 214 -10.06 -0.96 -2.67
CA THR A 214 -10.46 -0.23 -1.44
C THR A 214 -9.88 1.18 -1.35
N GLY A 215 -8.83 1.49 -2.11
CA GLY A 215 -8.07 2.74 -2.01
C GLY A 215 -7.22 2.85 -0.74
N GLN A 216 -7.01 1.75 -0.01
CA GLN A 216 -6.26 1.75 1.25
C GLN A 216 -4.78 1.45 1.04
N ALA A 217 -3.94 1.92 1.97
CA ALA A 217 -2.52 1.59 1.99
C ALA A 217 -2.30 0.14 2.41
N VAL A 218 -1.45 -0.56 1.66
CA VAL A 218 -0.97 -1.91 1.97
C VAL A 218 0.52 -1.82 2.25
N ILE A 219 0.90 -2.16 3.49
CA ILE A 219 2.29 -2.19 3.92
C ILE A 219 2.85 -3.58 3.70
N LEU A 220 3.66 -3.72 2.64
CA LEU A 220 4.28 -4.98 2.24
C LEU A 220 5.52 -5.21 3.11
N LYS A 221 5.41 -6.23 3.97
CA LYS A 221 6.43 -6.62 4.96
C LYS A 221 6.97 -8.03 4.76
N GLU A 222 6.36 -8.79 3.88
CA GLU A 222 6.69 -10.19 3.62
C GLU A 222 6.31 -10.57 2.18
N GLY A 223 6.75 -11.76 1.76
CA GLY A 223 6.50 -12.31 0.45
C GLY A 223 7.74 -12.33 -0.45
N ASP A 224 7.53 -12.12 -1.74
CA ASP A 224 8.62 -11.99 -2.72
C ASP A 224 9.03 -10.52 -2.83
N LEU A 225 10.29 -10.20 -2.52
CA LEU A 225 10.77 -8.83 -2.50
C LEU A 225 10.61 -8.12 -3.86
N ALA A 226 10.83 -8.84 -4.98
CA ALA A 226 10.64 -8.27 -6.29
C ALA A 226 9.16 -7.98 -6.59
N VAL A 227 8.26 -8.85 -6.15
CA VAL A 227 6.80 -8.60 -6.24
C VAL A 227 6.40 -7.41 -5.38
N ALA A 228 6.95 -7.27 -4.17
CA ALA A 228 6.63 -6.15 -3.30
C ALA A 228 7.08 -4.81 -3.90
N MET A 229 8.32 -4.74 -4.37
CA MET A 229 8.85 -3.56 -5.08
C MET A 229 8.06 -3.26 -6.36
N ARG A 230 7.73 -4.30 -7.15
CA ARG A 230 6.96 -4.15 -8.39
C ARG A 230 5.54 -3.66 -8.12
N SER A 231 4.87 -4.17 -7.09
CA SER A 231 3.53 -3.74 -6.68
C SER A 231 3.53 -2.28 -6.26
N SER A 232 4.53 -1.86 -5.47
CA SER A 232 4.71 -0.47 -5.06
C SER A 232 4.98 0.50 -6.22
N MET A 233 5.48 0.00 -7.37
CA MET A 233 5.76 0.74 -8.61
C MET A 233 4.68 0.53 -9.70
N SER A 234 3.48 0.06 -9.35
CA SER A 234 2.39 -0.14 -10.31
C SER A 234 1.64 1.16 -10.64
N VAL A 235 2.35 2.14 -11.24
CA VAL A 235 1.80 3.47 -11.55
C VAL A 235 0.62 3.34 -12.52
N PRO A 236 -0.63 3.73 -12.13
CA PRO A 236 -1.83 3.36 -12.88
C PRO A 236 -1.82 3.89 -14.30
N GLY A 237 -1.69 3.01 -15.31
CA GLY A 237 -1.66 3.32 -16.75
C GLY A 237 -0.27 3.65 -17.32
N LEU A 238 0.78 3.45 -16.53
CA LEU A 238 2.11 3.14 -17.04
C LEU A 238 2.42 1.65 -16.82
N PHE A 239 2.14 1.18 -15.61
CA PHE A 239 2.31 -0.19 -15.19
C PHE A 239 0.96 -0.75 -14.75
N ALA A 240 0.61 -1.95 -15.22
CA ALA A 240 -0.59 -2.61 -14.74
C ALA A 240 -0.47 -2.95 -13.25
N PRO A 241 -1.55 -2.84 -12.46
CA PRO A 241 -1.61 -3.36 -11.11
C PRO A 241 -1.26 -4.85 -11.05
N LEU A 242 -0.74 -5.31 -9.93
CA LEU A 242 -0.38 -6.71 -9.70
C LEU A 242 -1.37 -7.34 -8.74
N GLU A 243 -1.87 -8.52 -9.07
CA GLU A 243 -2.66 -9.31 -8.14
C GLU A 243 -1.73 -10.08 -7.19
N VAL A 244 -1.83 -9.80 -5.90
CA VAL A 244 -1.02 -10.42 -4.83
C VAL A 244 -1.95 -10.81 -3.70
N GLU A 245 -2.01 -12.11 -3.37
CA GLU A 245 -2.84 -12.64 -2.27
C GLU A 245 -4.31 -12.17 -2.34
N ASN A 246 -4.90 -12.25 -3.54
CA ASN A 246 -6.27 -11.80 -3.85
C ASN A 246 -6.51 -10.29 -3.66
N ARG A 247 -5.45 -9.48 -3.71
CA ARG A 247 -5.56 -8.02 -3.74
C ARG A 247 -4.98 -7.48 -5.02
N LEU A 248 -5.67 -6.54 -5.64
CA LEU A 248 -5.14 -5.81 -6.78
C LEU A 248 -4.30 -4.63 -6.30
N LEU A 249 -2.97 -4.71 -6.43
CA LEU A 249 -2.03 -3.74 -5.87
C LEU A 249 -1.49 -2.76 -6.94
N GLY A 250 -1.67 -1.47 -6.66
CA GLY A 250 -1.18 -0.33 -7.42
C GLY A 250 -0.05 0.43 -6.71
N ASP A 251 0.47 1.46 -7.37
CA ASP A 251 1.53 2.31 -6.83
C ASP A 251 1.13 2.95 -5.49
N GLY A 252 2.02 2.87 -4.49
CA GLY A 252 1.76 3.39 -3.16
C GLY A 252 1.72 4.92 -3.06
N GLY A 253 2.19 5.62 -4.09
CA GLY A 253 2.19 7.08 -4.16
C GLY A 253 0.79 7.70 -4.14
N LEU A 254 -0.24 6.92 -4.44
CA LEU A 254 -1.64 7.35 -4.38
C LEU A 254 -2.15 7.54 -2.94
N VAL A 255 -1.56 6.81 -1.98
CA VAL A 255 -2.04 6.78 -0.58
C VAL A 255 -1.00 7.27 0.41
N ASN A 256 0.29 6.98 0.18
CA ASN A 256 1.37 7.38 1.06
C ASN A 256 2.70 7.44 0.28
N ASN A 257 2.92 8.58 -0.39
CA ASN A 257 4.11 8.77 -1.22
C ASN A 257 5.42 8.90 -0.41
N THR A 258 5.36 9.29 0.86
CA THR A 258 6.53 9.50 1.72
C THR A 258 6.29 8.82 3.08
N PRO A 259 6.61 7.52 3.22
CA PRO A 259 6.10 6.66 4.29
C PRO A 259 6.83 6.82 5.64
N VAL A 260 6.77 8.03 6.19
CA VAL A 260 7.37 8.43 7.47
C VAL A 260 6.73 7.67 8.64
N ASP A 261 5.41 7.56 8.62
CA ASP A 261 4.61 6.82 9.59
C ASP A 261 5.00 5.33 9.64
N VAL A 262 5.24 4.72 8.48
CA VAL A 262 5.68 3.32 8.37
C VAL A 262 7.04 3.13 9.02
N ALA A 263 8.01 3.99 8.72
CA ALA A 263 9.34 3.91 9.33
C ALA A 263 9.31 4.15 10.85
N ARG A 264 8.45 5.04 11.35
CA ARG A 264 8.22 5.20 12.80
C ARG A 264 7.62 3.94 13.42
N ALA A 265 6.63 3.34 12.77
CA ALA A 265 6.00 2.10 13.24
C ALA A 265 6.98 0.92 13.27
N MET A 266 7.99 0.91 12.40
CA MET A 266 9.09 -0.05 12.45
C MET A 266 10.01 0.13 13.68
N GLY A 267 9.95 1.28 14.36
CA GLY A 267 10.76 1.58 15.55
C GLY A 267 11.97 2.47 15.31
N ALA A 268 11.99 3.28 14.24
CA ALA A 268 13.04 4.28 14.07
C ALA A 268 12.94 5.40 15.11
N ASP A 269 14.07 5.80 15.70
CA ASP A 269 14.16 6.94 16.62
C ASP A 269 14.42 8.25 15.86
N VAL A 270 15.22 8.17 14.79
CA VAL A 270 15.56 9.29 13.90
C VAL A 270 15.26 8.89 12.46
N LEU A 271 14.77 9.83 11.66
CA LEU A 271 14.44 9.59 10.26
C LEU A 271 15.28 10.47 9.34
N ILE A 272 15.84 9.85 8.31
CA ILE A 272 16.37 10.53 7.13
C ILE A 272 15.32 10.38 6.03
N VAL A 273 14.75 11.49 5.57
CA VAL A 273 13.67 11.48 4.58
C VAL A 273 14.18 12.07 3.27
N SER A 274 14.30 11.23 2.25
CA SER A 274 14.57 11.66 0.88
C SER A 274 13.24 11.85 0.16
N ASN A 275 12.82 13.11 0.01
CA ASN A 275 11.60 13.48 -0.69
C ASN A 275 11.92 14.16 -2.02
N ILE A 276 11.48 13.54 -3.10
CA ILE A 276 11.71 14.00 -4.49
C ILE A 276 10.40 14.36 -5.21
N GLY A 277 9.29 14.41 -4.47
CA GLY A 277 7.99 14.82 -5.00
C GLY A 277 8.05 16.22 -5.60
N THR A 278 7.24 16.45 -6.64
CA THR A 278 6.98 17.81 -7.14
C THR A 278 6.16 18.56 -6.08
N PRO A 279 6.50 19.80 -5.70
CA PRO A 279 5.59 20.62 -4.93
C PRO A 279 4.30 20.80 -5.72
N THR A 280 3.16 20.62 -5.06
CA THR A 280 1.87 21.07 -5.61
C THR A 280 2.00 22.56 -5.89
N SER A 281 1.87 22.97 -7.15
CA SER A 281 1.71 24.38 -7.49
C SER A 281 0.52 24.90 -6.69
N GLU A 282 0.73 25.92 -5.86
CA GLU A 282 -0.40 26.57 -5.20
C GLU A 282 -1.38 27.05 -6.28
N PRO A 283 -2.70 26.88 -6.07
CA PRO A 283 -3.69 27.43 -6.99
C PRO A 283 -3.54 28.96 -6.98
N SER A 284 -3.11 29.50 -8.12
CA SER A 284 -3.11 30.93 -8.44
C SER A 284 -4.52 31.51 -8.43
#